data_AF-A0A9Q0XUD1-F1
#
_entry.id   AF-A0A9Q0XUD1-F1
#
_cell.length_a   1.000
_cell.length_b   1.000
_cell.length_c   1.000
_cell.angle_alpha   90.00
_cell.angle_beta   90.00
_cell.angle_gamma   90.00
#
_symmetry.space_group_name_H-M   'P 1'
#
loop_
_entity.id
_entity.type
_entity.pdbx_description
1 polymer ?
#
loop_
_entity_poly.entity_id
_entity_poly.type
_entity_poly.pdbx_seq_one_letter_code
_entity_poly.pdbx_strand_id
1 'polypeptide(L)'
;MQTTEPHPNKTLPTITTESAIHNNNLPVAEAELLRLKVSATLSSAQRLPCDLTSQERSALTSLRKDENLTILPVGKGSCTVILNTVDYYKKVISLLDDQHTYEKLKRDPINFKKKK
;
A
#
# COMPACT_ATOMS: atom_id res chain seq x y z
N MET A 1 24.75 -22.89 -7.92
CA MET A 1 23.59 -22.50 -8.75
C MET A 1 22.85 -21.43 -7.99
N GLN A 2 22.78 -20.21 -8.51
CA GLN A 2 22.28 -19.03 -7.80
C GLN A 2 20.74 -19.04 -7.82
N THR A 3 20.10 -19.28 -6.69
CA THR A 3 18.66 -19.11 -6.51
C THR A 3 18.38 -17.62 -6.30
N THR A 4 17.82 -16.97 -7.33
CA THR A 4 17.42 -15.56 -7.28
C THR A 4 16.01 -15.48 -6.70
N GLU A 5 15.88 -14.89 -5.51
CA GLU A 5 14.62 -14.64 -4.81
C GLU A 5 13.60 -13.89 -5.72
N PRO A 6 12.32 -14.32 -5.76
CA PRO A 6 11.33 -13.73 -6.65
C PRO A 6 10.88 -12.34 -6.18
N HIS A 7 11.08 -11.35 -7.05
CA HIS A 7 10.61 -9.96 -6.87
C HIS A 7 9.06 -9.92 -6.80
N PRO A 8 8.44 -9.21 -5.84
CA PRO A 8 7.00 -9.25 -5.57
C PRO A 8 6.08 -8.85 -6.74
N ASN A 9 6.56 -8.07 -7.70
CA ASN A 9 5.77 -7.67 -8.88
C ASN A 9 5.64 -8.78 -9.94
N LYS A 10 6.52 -9.78 -9.91
CA LYS A 10 6.57 -10.85 -10.90
C LYS A 10 5.75 -12.07 -10.49
N THR A 11 5.38 -12.17 -9.21
CA THR A 11 4.76 -13.36 -8.64
C THR A 11 3.29 -13.50 -9.03
N LEU A 12 2.54 -12.39 -9.11
CA LEU A 12 1.12 -12.38 -9.43
C LEU A 12 0.79 -12.97 -10.83
N PRO A 13 1.44 -12.53 -11.93
CA PRO A 13 1.17 -13.08 -13.25
C PRO A 13 1.59 -14.55 -13.36
N THR A 14 2.69 -14.96 -12.74
CA THR A 14 3.15 -16.36 -12.73
C THR A 14 2.19 -17.29 -11.97
N ILE A 15 1.68 -16.87 -10.81
CA ILE A 15 0.67 -17.62 -10.04
C ILE A 15 -0.61 -17.77 -10.86
N THR A 16 -1.01 -16.71 -11.58
CA THR A 16 -2.21 -16.70 -12.42
C THR A 16 -2.06 -17.67 -13.59
N THR A 17 -0.89 -17.71 -14.24
CA THR A 17 -0.62 -18.63 -15.34
C THR A 17 -0.57 -20.08 -14.91
N GLU A 18 0.03 -20.40 -13.75
CA GLU A 18 0.03 -21.77 -13.23
C GLU A 18 -1.39 -22.24 -12.85
N SER A 19 -2.20 -21.35 -12.26
CA SER A 19 -3.60 -21.64 -11.96
C SER A 19 -4.41 -21.90 -13.25
N ALA A 20 -4.15 -21.14 -14.31
CA ALA A 20 -4.81 -21.33 -15.61
C ALA A 20 -4.39 -22.66 -16.28
N ILE A 21 -3.11 -23.04 -16.18
CA ILE A 21 -2.61 -24.32 -16.72
C ILE A 21 -3.28 -25.49 -16.01
N HIS A 22 -3.32 -25.45 -14.68
CA HIS A 22 -3.93 -26.49 -13.87
C HIS A 22 -5.45 -26.61 -14.11
N ASN A 23 -6.16 -25.48 -14.19
CA ASN A 23 -7.61 -25.48 -14.34
C ASN A 23 -8.09 -25.91 -15.74
N ASN A 24 -7.24 -25.79 -16.76
CA ASN A 24 -7.59 -26.11 -18.15
C ASN A 24 -6.97 -27.43 -18.66
N ASN A 25 -6.23 -28.18 -17.82
CA ASN A 25 -5.58 -29.45 -18.18
C ASN A 25 -4.79 -29.37 -19.50
N LEU A 26 -3.99 -28.32 -19.65
CA LEU A 26 -3.20 -28.11 -20.87
C LEU A 26 -2.18 -29.25 -21.05
N PRO A 27 -1.96 -29.72 -22.29
CA PRO A 27 -0.89 -30.67 -22.57
C PRO A 27 0.48 -30.05 -22.25
N VAL A 28 1.40 -30.88 -21.76
CA VAL A 28 2.70 -30.45 -21.21
C VAL A 28 3.45 -29.50 -22.14
N ALA A 29 3.45 -29.76 -23.45
CA ALA A 29 4.13 -28.92 -24.42
C ALA A 29 3.54 -27.51 -24.54
N GLU A 30 2.22 -27.37 -24.46
CA GLU A 30 1.54 -26.06 -24.51
C GLU A 30 1.70 -25.30 -23.19
N ALA A 31 1.68 -26.01 -22.06
CA ALA A 31 1.96 -25.44 -20.75
C ALA A 31 3.39 -24.86 -20.69
N GLU A 32 4.39 -25.59 -21.17
CA GLU A 32 5.79 -25.13 -21.24
C GLU A 32 5.94 -23.93 -22.19
N LEU A 33 5.27 -23.96 -23.34
CA LEU A 33 5.27 -22.83 -24.26
C LEU A 33 4.67 -21.58 -23.63
N LEU A 34 3.57 -21.72 -22.89
CA LEU A 34 2.91 -20.62 -22.18
C LEU A 34 3.82 -20.06 -21.08
N ARG A 35 4.42 -20.92 -20.25
CA ARG A 35 5.39 -20.53 -19.21
C ARG A 35 6.56 -19.74 -19.80
N LEU A 36 7.14 -20.23 -20.90
CA LEU A 36 8.24 -19.58 -21.58
C LEU A 36 7.81 -18.22 -22.14
N LYS A 37 6.66 -18.14 -22.79
CA LYS A 37 6.15 -16.90 -23.40
C LYS A 37 5.85 -15.84 -22.34
N VAL A 38 5.22 -16.23 -21.23
CA VAL A 38 4.95 -15.34 -20.09
C VAL A 38 6.25 -14.86 -19.48
N SER A 39 7.20 -15.76 -19.24
CA SER A 39 8.52 -15.42 -18.68
C SER A 39 9.30 -14.47 -19.60
N ALA A 40 9.30 -14.72 -20.91
CA ALA A 40 9.92 -13.86 -21.90
C ALA A 40 9.27 -12.47 -21.93
N THR A 41 7.93 -12.40 -21.97
CA THR A 41 7.19 -11.13 -21.97
C THR A 41 7.43 -10.31 -20.70
N LEU A 42 7.47 -10.95 -19.53
CA LEU A 42 7.73 -10.26 -18.26
C LEU A 42 9.18 -9.81 -18.13
N SER A 43 10.11 -10.52 -18.76
CA SER A 43 11.54 -10.17 -18.78
C SER A 43 11.82 -9.04 -19.77
N SER A 44 11.11 -9.00 -20.91
CA SER A 44 11.24 -7.94 -21.91
C SER A 44 10.34 -6.72 -21.64
N ALA A 45 9.35 -6.84 -20.75
CA ALA A 45 8.48 -5.74 -20.39
C ALA A 45 9.30 -4.61 -19.77
N GLN A 46 9.21 -3.43 -20.38
CA GLN A 46 9.81 -2.23 -19.83
C GLN A 46 9.16 -1.93 -18.48
N ARG A 47 9.97 -1.88 -17.42
CA ARG A 47 9.48 -1.38 -16.14
C ARG A 47 9.00 0.04 -16.37
N LEU A 48 7.78 0.34 -15.93
CA LEU A 48 7.31 1.71 -15.87
C LEU A 48 8.40 2.56 -15.21
N PRO A 49 8.74 3.73 -15.77
CA PRO A 49 9.65 4.65 -15.11
C PRO A 49 9.17 4.83 -13.68
N CYS A 50 10.05 4.58 -12.72
CA CYS A 50 9.72 4.94 -11.36
C CYS A 50 9.82 6.46 -11.32
N ASP A 51 8.68 7.14 -11.28
CA ASP A 51 8.60 8.62 -11.36
C ASP A 51 9.35 9.33 -10.23
N LEU A 52 9.77 8.58 -9.22
CA LEU A 52 10.61 9.07 -8.14
C LEU A 52 12.09 8.86 -8.47
N THR A 53 12.90 9.87 -8.19
CA THR A 53 14.36 9.81 -8.15
C THR A 53 14.84 9.04 -6.92
N SER A 54 16.13 8.65 -6.92
CA SER A 54 16.74 8.02 -5.73
C SER A 54 16.72 8.94 -4.51
N GLN A 55 16.92 10.24 -4.74
CA GLN A 55 16.90 11.25 -3.69
C GLN A 55 15.50 11.40 -3.07
N GLU A 56 14.45 11.43 -3.90
CA GLU A 56 13.07 11.49 -3.40
C GLU A 56 12.69 10.24 -2.62
N ARG A 57 13.08 9.03 -3.10
CA ARG A 57 12.87 7.79 -2.34
C ARG A 57 13.57 7.81 -0.98
N SER A 58 14.81 8.31 -0.94
CA SER A 58 15.57 8.47 0.29
C SER A 58 14.88 9.46 1.23
N ALA A 59 14.47 10.62 0.72
CA ALA A 59 13.75 11.63 1.49
C ALA A 59 12.43 11.09 2.07
N LEU A 60 11.63 10.36 1.29
CA LEU A 60 10.40 9.70 1.78
C LEU A 60 10.70 8.65 2.86
N THR A 61 11.79 7.90 2.71
CA THR A 61 12.21 6.89 3.69
C THR A 61 12.65 7.55 4.99
N SER A 62 13.40 8.64 4.92
CA SER A 62 13.80 9.44 6.08
C SER A 62 12.59 10.07 6.77
N LEU A 63 11.66 10.65 5.99
CA LEU A 63 10.43 11.25 6.51
C LEU A 63 9.57 10.22 7.23
N ARG A 64 9.48 8.98 6.71
CA ARG A 64 8.74 7.88 7.34
C ARG A 64 9.37 7.40 8.66
N LYS A 65 10.68 7.58 8.84
CA LYS A 65 11.41 7.17 10.05
C LYS A 65 11.43 8.25 11.13
N ASP A 66 11.03 9.48 10.81
CA ASP A 66 11.01 10.58 11.77
C ASP A 66 9.81 10.45 12.72
N GLU A 67 10.08 10.03 13.96
CA GLU A 67 9.06 9.88 15.00
C GLU A 67 8.51 11.23 15.51
N ASN A 68 9.19 12.34 15.21
CA ASN A 68 8.74 13.68 15.58
C ASN A 68 7.64 14.21 14.64
N LEU A 69 7.32 13.49 13.57
CA LEU A 69 6.33 13.87 12.59
C LEU A 69 5.16 12.90 12.57
N THR A 70 3.95 13.45 12.59
CA THR A 70 2.69 12.72 12.40
C THR A 70 2.21 12.98 10.97
N ILE A 71 2.11 11.91 10.17
CA ILE A 71 1.69 11.95 8.77
C ILE A 71 0.27 11.38 8.67
N LEU A 72 -0.69 12.21 8.30
CA LEU A 72 -2.10 11.84 8.22
C LEU A 72 -2.60 11.81 6.76
N PRO A 73 -3.31 10.73 6.36
CA PRO A 73 -4.00 10.73 5.08
C PRO A 73 -5.19 11.71 5.14
N VAL A 74 -5.26 12.64 4.19
CA VAL A 74 -6.42 13.53 4.06
C VAL A 74 -7.42 12.92 3.09
N GLY A 75 -8.69 12.89 3.48
CA GLY A 75 -9.76 12.24 2.72
C GLY A 75 -10.10 12.87 1.36
N LYS A 76 -9.38 13.91 0.91
CA LYS A 76 -9.61 14.59 -0.38
C LYS A 76 -8.31 14.70 -1.18
N GLY A 77 -8.22 13.93 -2.25
CA GLY A 77 -7.07 13.90 -3.17
C GLY A 77 -5.88 13.11 -2.64
N SER A 78 -4.78 13.10 -3.40
CA SER A 78 -3.48 12.54 -3.01
C SER A 78 -2.73 13.46 -2.02
N CYS A 79 -3.46 14.18 -1.17
CA CYS A 79 -2.90 15.13 -0.22
C CYS A 79 -2.61 14.43 1.10
N THR A 80 -1.46 14.77 1.68
CA THR A 80 -0.99 14.25 2.97
C THR A 80 -0.63 15.42 3.86
N VAL A 81 -1.07 15.39 5.12
CA VAL A 81 -0.74 16.42 6.10
C VAL A 81 0.39 15.93 6.98
N ILE A 82 1.41 16.78 7.17
CA ILE A 82 2.57 16.51 8.02
C ILE A 82 2.51 17.50 9.18
N LEU A 83 2.51 16.98 10.41
CA LEU A 83 2.43 17.78 11.63
C LEU A 83 3.57 17.40 12.57
N ASN A 84 4.04 18.36 13.37
CA ASN A 84 4.87 18.02 14.52
C ASN A 84 4.04 17.19 15.51
N THR A 85 4.55 16.02 15.90
CA THR A 85 3.87 15.08 16.78
C THR A 85 3.54 15.70 18.13
N VAL A 86 4.48 16.40 18.75
CA VAL A 86 4.29 17.00 20.09
C VAL A 86 3.22 18.08 20.05
N ASP A 87 3.28 18.99 19.09
CA ASP A 87 2.32 20.08 18.98
C ASP A 87 0.93 19.58 18.58
N TYR A 88 0.87 18.57 17.70
CA TYR A 88 -0.37 17.90 17.33
C TYR A 88 -1.06 17.31 18.56
N TYR A 89 -0.35 16.49 19.36
CA TYR A 89 -0.93 15.89 20.56
C TYR A 89 -1.36 16.94 21.58
N LYS A 90 -0.53 17.97 21.83
CA LYS A 90 -0.89 19.08 22.72
C LYS A 90 -2.18 19.76 22.27
N LYS A 91 -2.31 20.02 20.96
CA LYS A 91 -3.50 20.68 20.41
C LYS A 91 -4.74 19.79 20.51
N VAL A 92 -4.62 18.49 20.21
CA VAL A 92 -5.71 17.53 20.33
C VAL A 92 -6.21 17.46 21.77
N ILE A 93 -5.31 17.31 22.75
CA ILE A 93 -5.68 17.27 24.17
C ILE A 93 -6.36 18.58 24.59
N SER A 94 -5.77 19.72 24.23
CA SER A 94 -6.35 21.04 24.54
C SER A 94 -7.74 21.24 23.94
N LEU A 95 -8.04 20.65 22.77
CA LEU A 95 -9.37 20.73 22.16
C LEU A 95 -10.35 19.76 22.82
N LEU A 96 -9.91 18.56 23.19
CA LEU A 96 -10.78 17.54 23.81
C LEU A 96 -11.11 17.82 25.27
N ASP A 97 -10.24 18.54 25.99
CA ASP A 97 -10.48 19.00 27.36
C ASP A 97 -11.46 20.19 27.44
N ASP A 98 -11.80 20.81 26.31
CA ASP A 98 -12.78 21.90 26.27
C ASP A 98 -14.20 21.38 26.49
N GLN A 99 -14.63 21.42 27.75
CA GLN A 99 -15.98 21.05 28.20
C GLN A 99 -17.05 22.10 27.85
N HIS A 100 -16.66 23.29 27.38
CA HIS A 100 -17.62 24.30 26.94
C HIS A 100 -18.10 24.01 25.50
N THR A 101 -17.20 23.56 24.63
CA THR A 101 -17.52 23.31 23.21
C THR A 101 -17.87 21.84 22.93
N TYR A 102 -17.26 20.88 23.64
CA TYR A 102 -17.42 19.44 23.38
C TYR A 102 -18.02 18.69 24.58
N GLU A 103 -18.94 17.75 24.31
CA GLU A 103 -19.51 16.85 25.32
C GLU A 103 -19.08 15.41 25.09
N LYS A 104 -18.70 14.70 26.17
CA LYS A 104 -18.31 13.30 26.12
C LYS A 104 -19.53 12.39 25.92
N LEU A 105 -19.61 11.76 24.75
CA LEU A 105 -20.64 10.78 24.45
C LEU A 105 -20.42 9.47 25.22
N LYS A 106 -21.50 8.90 25.77
CA LYS A 106 -21.49 7.62 26.51
C LYS A 106 -21.33 6.39 25.59
N ARG A 107 -21.62 6.53 24.30
CA ARG A 107 -21.56 5.47 23.30
C ARG A 107 -21.00 6.02 21.99
N ASP A 108 -20.32 5.16 21.24
CA ASP A 108 -19.75 5.50 19.95
C ASP A 108 -20.88 5.84 18.93
N PRO A 109 -20.89 7.06 18.35
CA PRO A 109 -21.91 7.47 17.39
C PRO A 109 -21.84 6.72 16.05
N ILE A 110 -20.74 6.04 15.72
CA ILE A 110 -20.57 5.32 14.44
C ILE A 110 -21.42 4.03 14.40
N ASN A 111 -21.69 3.43 15.57
CA ASN A 111 -22.45 2.18 15.69
C ASN A 111 -23.97 2.34 15.52
N PHE A 112 -24.47 3.53 15.18
CA PHE A 112 -25.90 3.84 15.07
C PHE A 112 -26.55 3.46 13.73
N LYS A 113 -25.91 2.66 12.87
CA LYS A 113 -26.56 2.19 11.64
C LYS A 113 -27.73 1.26 11.99
N LYS A 114 -28.95 1.81 11.96
CA LYS A 114 -30.21 1.05 12.06
C LYS A 114 -30.18 -0.07 11.01
N LYS A 115 -30.32 -1.31 11.45
CA LYS A 115 -30.61 -2.43 10.55
C LYS A 115 -31.93 -2.10 9.83
N LYS A 116 -31.89 -2.07 8.50
CA LYS A 116 -33.10 -2.12 7.67
C LYS A 116 -33.61 -3.55 7.66
#